data_AF-A0A4Y2DHT5-F1
#
_entry.id   AF-A0A4Y2DHT5-F1
#
_cell.length_a   1.000
_cell.length_b   1.000
_cell.length_c   1.000
_cell.angle_alpha   90.00
_cell.angle_beta   90.00
_cell.angle_gamma   90.00
#
_symmetry.space_group_name_H-M   'P 1'
#
loop_
_entity.id
_entity.type
_entity.pdbx_description
1 polymer ?
#
loop_
_entity_poly.entity_id
_entity_poly.type
_entity_poly.pdbx_seq_one_letter_code
_entity_poly.pdbx_strand_id
1 'polypeptide(L)'
;MKENVLYLQDGVRELIVVPEAMEMESIREIHNKGHFAAQKTEDLLKRDFYISNVKKKIEPVIMNYVECILCKGKRGKGKGLLNPIPKDNIPLNTYHIDFIDPLPFKNKIYQHIFTVVDAFNKFVWFLPCQKNISGISTTKAQVTTRRLWESFQNHF
;
A
#
# COMPACT_ATOMS: atom_id res chain seq x y z
N MET A 1 -8.29 -22.61 -45.32
CA MET A 1 -7.11 -21.71 -45.38
C MET A 1 -7.39 -20.68 -46.47
N LYS A 2 -7.33 -19.40 -46.15
CA LYS A 2 -7.50 -18.28 -47.10
C LYS A 2 -6.31 -17.35 -46.91
N GLU A 3 -5.62 -16.97 -48.00
CA GLU A 3 -4.48 -16.04 -47.93
C GLU A 3 -3.39 -16.44 -46.90
N ASN A 4 -3.04 -17.73 -46.83
CA ASN A 4 -2.11 -18.32 -45.84
C ASN A 4 -2.55 -18.23 -44.36
N VAL A 5 -3.80 -17.82 -44.10
CA VAL A 5 -4.39 -17.81 -42.75
C VAL A 5 -5.35 -18.99 -42.59
N LEU A 6 -5.27 -19.67 -41.44
CA LEU A 6 -6.18 -20.74 -41.08
C LEU A 6 -7.38 -20.16 -40.35
N TYR A 7 -8.58 -20.63 -40.72
CA TYR A 7 -9.83 -20.19 -40.12
C TYR A 7 -10.60 -21.39 -39.58
N LEU A 8 -11.27 -21.20 -38.45
CA LEU A 8 -12.21 -22.14 -37.86
C LEU A 8 -13.63 -21.60 -38.07
N GLN A 9 -14.53 -22.43 -38.59
CA GLN A 9 -15.96 -22.10 -38.59
C GLN A 9 -16.59 -22.55 -37.27
N ASP A 10 -17.09 -21.57 -36.52
CA ASP A 10 -17.88 -21.76 -35.30
C ASP A 10 -19.33 -21.34 -35.60
N GLY A 11 -20.07 -22.24 -36.26
CA GLY A 11 -21.42 -21.98 -36.75
C GLY A 11 -21.44 -20.89 -37.83
N VAL A 12 -21.88 -19.68 -37.45
CA VAL A 12 -22.02 -18.52 -38.35
C VAL A 12 -20.74 -17.68 -38.42
N ARG A 13 -19.80 -17.88 -37.47
CA ARG A 13 -18.59 -17.05 -37.36
C ARG A 13 -17.39 -17.76 -37.98
N GLU A 14 -16.55 -16.98 -38.64
CA GLU A 14 -15.24 -17.40 -39.13
C GLU A 14 -14.17 -16.78 -38.21
N LEU A 15 -13.48 -17.62 -37.44
CA LEU A 15 -12.47 -17.21 -36.46
C LEU A 15 -11.07 -17.50 -36.99
N ILE A 16 -10.13 -16.57 -36.79
CA ILE A 16 -8.72 -16.78 -37.16
C ILE A 16 -8.09 -17.76 -36.17
N VAL A 17 -7.54 -18.87 -36.66
CA VAL A 17 -6.79 -19.81 -35.83
C VAL A 17 -5.39 -19.25 -35.62
N VAL A 18 -5.07 -18.95 -34.36
CA VAL A 18 -3.76 -18.41 -34.00
C VAL A 18 -2.75 -19.56 -33.88
N PRO A 19 -1.61 -19.52 -34.58
CA PRO A 19 -0.54 -20.50 -34.39
C PRO A 19 -0.01 -20.46 -32.96
N GLU A 20 0.37 -21.61 -32.40
CA GLU A 20 0.85 -21.75 -31.01
C GLU A 20 1.95 -20.73 -30.65
N ALA A 21 2.88 -20.48 -31.57
CA ALA A 21 3.97 -19.51 -31.40
C ALA A 21 3.50 -18.05 -31.21
N MET A 22 2.30 -17.70 -31.67
CA MET A 22 1.74 -16.34 -31.63
C MET A 22 0.70 -16.14 -30.53
N GLU A 23 0.17 -17.21 -29.94
CA GLU A 23 -0.93 -17.13 -28.97
C GLU A 23 -0.59 -16.22 -27.77
N MET A 24 0.63 -16.32 -27.24
CA MET A 24 1.05 -15.49 -26.11
C MET A 24 1.04 -14.00 -26.46
N GLU A 25 1.50 -13.64 -27.66
CA GLU A 25 1.57 -12.25 -28.08
C GLU A 25 0.17 -11.69 -28.35
N SER A 26 -0.70 -12.47 -28.99
CA SER A 26 -2.11 -12.10 -29.17
C SER A 26 -2.82 -11.85 -27.84
N ILE A 27 -2.58 -12.69 -26.82
CA ILE A 27 -3.13 -12.48 -25.47
C ILE A 27 -2.60 -11.18 -24.86
N ARG A 28 -1.29 -10.92 -24.98
CA ARG A 28 -0.65 -9.69 -24.46
C ARG A 28 -1.21 -8.44 -25.13
N GLU A 29 -1.32 -8.43 -26.46
CA GLU A 29 -1.85 -7.29 -27.19
C GLU A 29 -3.27 -6.92 -26.74
N ILE A 30 -4.16 -7.92 -26.61
CA ILE A 30 -5.53 -7.68 -26.15
C ILE A 30 -5.55 -7.21 -24.69
N HIS A 31 -4.72 -7.78 -23.82
CA HIS A 31 -4.60 -7.34 -22.44
C HIS A 31 -4.11 -5.89 -22.34
N ASN A 32 -3.09 -5.50 -23.11
CA ASN A 32 -2.43 -4.20 -23.04
C ASN A 32 -3.32 -3.05 -23.56
N LYS A 33 -4.39 -3.33 -24.31
CA LYS A 33 -5.35 -2.30 -24.75
C LYS A 33 -6.10 -1.63 -23.59
N GLY A 34 -6.13 -2.24 -22.40
CA GLY A 34 -6.81 -1.65 -21.25
C GLY A 34 -6.60 -2.36 -19.92
N HIS A 35 -5.49 -3.10 -19.79
CA HIS A 35 -5.15 -3.96 -18.64
C HIS A 35 -6.34 -4.80 -18.16
N PHE A 36 -7.06 -5.39 -19.12
CA PHE A 36 -8.29 -6.10 -18.83
C PHE A 36 -8.04 -7.33 -17.93
N ALA A 37 -8.99 -7.60 -17.04
CA ALA A 37 -9.03 -8.83 -16.27
C ALA A 37 -9.21 -10.05 -17.19
N ALA A 38 -8.84 -11.23 -16.70
CA ALA A 38 -8.82 -12.47 -17.47
C ALA A 38 -10.11 -12.73 -18.27
N GLN A 39 -11.27 -12.54 -17.65
CA GLN A 39 -12.57 -12.75 -18.31
C GLN A 39 -12.75 -11.82 -19.52
N LYS A 40 -12.48 -10.52 -19.36
CA LYS A 40 -12.67 -9.55 -20.45
C LYS A 40 -11.64 -9.76 -21.56
N THR A 41 -10.41 -10.16 -21.23
CA THR A 41 -9.40 -10.57 -22.22
C THR A 41 -9.87 -11.80 -23.00
N GLU A 42 -10.45 -12.80 -22.31
CA GLU A 42 -11.02 -13.99 -22.93
C GLU A 42 -12.17 -13.65 -23.89
N ASP A 43 -13.10 -12.80 -23.45
CA ASP A 43 -14.26 -12.38 -24.24
C ASP A 43 -13.83 -11.63 -25.50
N LEU A 44 -12.76 -10.83 -25.44
CA LEU A 44 -12.22 -10.11 -26.59
C LEU A 44 -11.49 -11.04 -27.56
N LEU A 45 -10.70 -11.99 -27.06
CA LEU A 45 -10.01 -12.96 -27.92
C LEU A 45 -11.00 -13.85 -28.68
N LYS A 46 -12.06 -14.32 -28.01
CA LYS A 46 -13.09 -15.19 -28.61
C LYS A 46 -13.98 -14.53 -29.66
N ARG A 47 -13.89 -13.21 -29.85
CA ARG A 47 -14.64 -12.50 -30.90
C ARG A 47 -14.06 -12.78 -32.28
N ASP A 48 -12.73 -12.71 -32.38
CA ASP A 48 -12.03 -12.69 -33.68
C ASP A 48 -11.09 -13.89 -33.85
N PHE A 49 -10.66 -14.53 -32.76
CA PHE A 49 -9.65 -15.57 -32.76
C PHE A 49 -10.13 -16.89 -32.15
N TYR A 50 -9.58 -17.98 -32.68
CA TYR A 50 -9.60 -19.29 -32.06
C TYR A 50 -8.20 -19.63 -31.50
N ILE A 51 -8.14 -19.74 -30.17
CA ILE A 51 -6.98 -20.20 -29.41
C ILE A 51 -7.41 -21.40 -28.58
N SER A 52 -6.71 -22.53 -28.75
CA SER A 52 -7.03 -23.74 -28.00
C SER A 52 -6.80 -23.52 -26.49
N ASN A 53 -7.78 -23.88 -25.65
CA ASN A 53 -7.70 -23.74 -24.20
C ASN A 53 -7.33 -22.32 -23.71
N VAL A 54 -7.79 -21.27 -24.41
CA VAL A 54 -7.41 -19.86 -24.15
C VAL A 54 -7.48 -19.45 -22.67
N LYS A 55 -8.50 -19.92 -21.95
CA LYS A 55 -8.67 -19.65 -20.51
C LYS A 55 -7.46 -20.07 -19.66
N LYS A 56 -6.86 -21.23 -19.95
CA LYS A 56 -5.65 -21.72 -19.26
C LYS A 56 -4.40 -20.92 -19.60
N LYS A 57 -4.39 -20.27 -20.78
CA LYS A 57 -3.24 -19.50 -21.30
C LYS A 57 -3.28 -18.03 -20.85
N ILE A 58 -4.46 -17.46 -20.61
CA ILE A 58 -4.63 -16.06 -20.21
C ILE A 58 -4.09 -15.79 -18.80
N GLU A 59 -4.42 -16.63 -17.82
CA GLU A 59 -4.07 -16.39 -16.42
C GLU A 59 -2.54 -16.23 -16.21
N PRO A 60 -1.68 -17.13 -16.73
CA PRO A 60 -0.23 -16.97 -16.61
C PRO A 60 0.29 -15.68 -17.28
N VAL A 61 -0.27 -15.29 -18.42
CA VAL A 61 0.17 -14.09 -19.15
C VAL A 61 -0.14 -12.83 -18.34
N ILE A 62 -1.36 -12.71 -17.81
CA ILE A 62 -1.77 -11.53 -17.03
C ILE A 62 -1.06 -11.49 -15.67
N MET A 63 -0.87 -12.64 -15.01
CA MET A 63 -0.20 -12.70 -13.71
C MET A 63 1.27 -12.30 -13.77
N ASN A 64 1.94 -12.53 -14.91
CA ASN A 64 3.35 -12.20 -15.11
C ASN A 64 3.56 -10.83 -15.78
N TYR A 65 2.49 -10.07 -16.05
CA TYR A 65 2.62 -8.76 -16.70
C TYR A 65 3.05 -7.68 -15.68
N VAL A 66 4.24 -7.12 -15.88
CA VAL A 66 4.92 -6.23 -14.90
C VAL A 66 4.06 -5.04 -14.51
N GLU A 67 3.45 -4.35 -15.48
CA GLU A 67 2.61 -3.18 -15.21
C GLU A 67 1.41 -3.54 -14.34
N CYS A 68 0.77 -4.68 -14.60
CA CYS A 68 -0.31 -5.18 -13.76
C CYS A 68 0.15 -5.54 -12.34
N ILE A 69 1.35 -6.09 -12.19
CA ILE A 69 1.92 -6.41 -10.87
C ILE A 69 2.21 -5.12 -10.09
N LEU A 70 2.75 -4.09 -10.76
CA LEU A 70 3.07 -2.81 -10.13
C LEU A 70 1.82 -1.99 -9.77
N CYS A 71 0.80 -2.02 -10.62
CA CYS A 71 -0.46 -1.30 -10.40
C CYS A 71 -1.43 -2.03 -9.47
N LYS A 72 -1.37 -3.36 -9.38
CA LYS A 72 -2.14 -4.11 -8.38
C LYS A 72 -1.64 -3.69 -7.01
N GLY A 73 -2.44 -2.87 -6.33
CA GLY A 73 -2.20 -2.52 -4.93
C GLY A 73 -1.93 -3.81 -4.16
N LYS A 74 -0.86 -3.80 -3.36
CA LYS A 74 -0.54 -4.94 -2.50
C LYS A 74 -1.80 -5.27 -1.73
N ARG A 75 -2.40 -6.43 -2.01
CA ARG A 75 -3.43 -6.99 -1.15
C ARG A 75 -2.66 -7.33 0.12
N GLY A 76 -2.64 -6.37 1.04
CA GLY A 76 -1.88 -6.49 2.28
C GLY A 76 -2.26 -7.79 2.98
N LYS A 77 -1.43 -8.23 3.92
CA LYS A 77 -1.86 -9.28 4.84
C LYS A 77 -3.24 -8.89 5.38
N GLY A 78 -4.16 -9.86 5.45
CA GLY A 78 -5.47 -9.63 6.05
C GLY A 78 -5.31 -8.97 7.42
N LYS A 79 -6.33 -8.21 7.87
CA LYS A 79 -6.28 -7.51 9.16
C LYS A 79 -5.83 -8.49 10.25
N GLY A 80 -4.61 -8.33 10.74
CA GLY A 80 -4.05 -9.13 11.82
C GLY A 80 -4.33 -8.48 13.16
N LEU A 81 -4.04 -9.20 14.25
CA LEU A 81 -3.99 -8.59 15.57
C LEU A 81 -2.90 -7.53 15.62
N LEU A 82 -3.18 -6.40 16.26
CA LEU A 82 -2.13 -5.44 16.63
C LEU A 82 -1.22 -6.12 17.65
N ASN A 83 0.08 -5.81 17.61
CA ASN A 83 1.04 -6.19 18.65
C ASN A 83 1.25 -4.99 19.58
N PRO A 84 0.35 -4.73 20.55
CA PRO A 84 0.51 -3.61 21.46
C PRO A 84 1.77 -3.82 22.30
N ILE A 85 2.47 -2.73 22.58
CA ILE A 85 3.58 -2.75 23.54
C ILE A 85 2.99 -3.03 24.92
N PRO A 86 3.51 -4.03 25.68
CA PRO A 86 3.06 -4.28 27.04
C PRO A 86 3.35 -3.05 27.91
N LYS A 87 2.39 -2.69 28.75
CA LYS A 87 2.51 -1.58 29.69
C LYS A 87 2.00 -2.03 31.06
N ASP A 88 2.65 -1.53 32.09
CA ASP A 88 2.22 -1.79 33.46
C ASP A 88 1.08 -0.87 33.86
N ASN A 89 0.30 -1.30 34.85
CA ASN A 89 -0.73 -0.47 35.48
C ASN A 89 -0.13 0.45 36.56
N ILE A 90 0.98 1.11 36.21
CA ILE A 90 1.75 1.98 37.11
C ILE A 90 1.82 3.35 36.44
N PRO A 91 1.33 4.43 37.08
CA PRO A 91 1.50 5.79 36.58
C PRO A 91 2.97 6.07 36.27
N LEU A 92 3.24 6.79 35.17
CA LEU A 92 4.58 7.29 34.83
C LEU A 92 5.62 6.19 34.51
N ASN A 93 5.20 4.92 34.40
CA ASN A 93 6.07 3.80 34.04
C ASN A 93 6.36 3.75 32.53
N THR A 94 5.34 3.97 31.71
CA THR A 94 5.45 3.89 30.25
C THR A 94 4.92 5.19 29.63
N TYR A 95 5.70 5.79 28.72
CA TYR A 95 5.32 7.02 28.01
C TYR A 95 5.14 6.75 26.51
N HIS A 96 4.04 7.22 25.94
CA HIS A 96 3.90 7.36 24.49
C HIS A 96 4.34 8.76 24.10
N ILE A 97 5.23 8.85 23.11
CA ILE A 97 5.85 10.10 22.70
C ILE A 97 5.65 10.29 21.21
N ASP A 98 5.19 11.46 20.80
CA ASP A 98 4.99 11.80 19.39
C ASP A 98 5.22 13.29 19.11
N PHE A 99 5.45 13.65 17.85
CA PHE A 99 5.57 15.02 17.39
C PHE A 99 4.42 15.38 16.45
N ILE A 100 3.77 16.52 16.72
CA ILE A 100 2.88 17.16 15.77
C ILE A 100 3.74 18.02 14.85
N ASP A 101 3.87 17.55 13.62
CA ASP A 101 4.62 18.14 12.51
C ASP A 101 3.96 19.42 11.95
N PRO A 102 4.68 20.22 11.15
CA PRO A 102 4.71 21.66 11.35
C PRO A 102 3.31 22.26 11.27
N LEU A 103 2.93 22.90 12.36
CA LEU A 103 1.70 23.67 12.45
C LEU A 103 1.71 24.73 11.34
N PRO A 104 0.53 25.13 10.81
CA PRO A 104 0.42 26.08 9.69
C PRO A 104 0.88 27.52 10.01
N PHE A 105 1.60 27.72 11.12
CA PHE A 105 2.15 29.00 11.55
C PHE A 105 3.44 29.35 10.81
N LYS A 106 3.32 30.19 9.78
CA LYS A 106 4.43 30.59 8.91
C LYS A 106 5.54 31.41 9.61
N ASN A 107 5.21 32.13 10.70
CA ASN A 107 6.11 33.12 11.34
C ASN A 107 6.31 32.90 12.85
N LYS A 108 6.10 31.68 13.35
CA LYS A 108 6.32 31.36 14.77
C LYS A 108 7.59 30.55 14.93
N ILE A 109 8.34 30.86 15.99
CA ILE A 109 9.58 30.17 16.36
C ILE A 109 9.27 28.71 16.74
N TYR A 110 8.12 28.47 17.38
CA TYR A 110 7.60 27.14 17.67
C TYR A 110 6.63 26.70 16.58
N GLN A 111 7.00 25.63 15.87
CA GLN A 111 6.21 25.08 14.76
C GLN A 111 5.79 23.63 15.00
N HIS A 112 6.31 22.99 16.05
CA HIS A 112 5.98 21.61 16.39
C HIS A 112 5.44 21.54 17.81
N ILE A 113 4.66 20.51 18.11
CA ILE A 113 4.26 20.18 19.48
C ILE A 113 4.82 18.80 19.80
N PHE A 114 5.68 18.74 20.81
CA PHE A 114 6.11 17.48 21.39
C PHE A 114 5.07 17.02 22.41
N THR A 115 4.53 15.82 22.18
CA THR A 115 3.49 15.23 23.01
C THR A 115 4.09 14.10 23.82
N VAL A 116 3.82 14.10 25.13
CA VAL A 116 4.16 13.01 26.04
C VAL A 116 2.87 12.56 26.71
N VAL A 117 2.55 11.28 26.63
CA VAL A 117 1.34 10.70 27.22
C VAL A 117 1.72 9.61 28.20
N ASP A 118 1.28 9.70 29.44
CA ASP A 118 1.37 8.58 30.38
C ASP A 118 0.45 7.45 29.91
N ALA A 119 1.01 6.27 29.69
CA ALA A 119 0.29 5.13 29.14
C ALA A 119 -0.79 4.60 30.09
N PHE A 120 -0.64 4.84 31.40
CA PHE A 120 -1.56 4.43 32.45
C PHE A 120 -2.78 5.36 32.53
N ASN A 121 -2.61 6.60 33.00
CA ASN A 121 -3.74 7.50 33.27
C ASN A 121 -4.15 8.38 32.08
N LYS A 122 -3.42 8.31 30.95
CA LYS A 122 -3.64 9.12 29.75
C LYS A 122 -3.43 10.62 29.94
N PHE A 123 -2.72 11.02 31.00
CA PHE A 123 -2.29 12.39 31.19
C PHE A 123 -1.33 12.80 30.08
N VAL A 124 -1.51 14.02 29.56
CA VAL A 124 -0.78 14.51 28.39
C VAL A 124 -0.03 15.80 28.71
N TRP A 125 1.25 15.84 28.36
CA TRP A 125 2.05 17.06 28.33
C TRP A 125 2.25 17.52 26.88
N PHE A 126 1.96 18.79 26.62
CA PHE A 126 2.21 19.47 25.35
C PHE A 126 3.37 20.45 25.50
N LEU A 127 4.44 20.24 24.73
CA LEU A 127 5.65 21.03 24.81
C LEU A 127 5.96 21.68 23.44
N PRO A 128 5.94 23.02 23.34
CA PRO A 128 6.18 23.70 22.07
C PRO A 128 7.65 23.51 21.64
N CYS A 129 7.85 23.20 20.36
CA CYS A 129 9.14 22.84 19.78
C CYS A 129 9.47 23.69 18.54
N GLN A 130 10.74 24.12 18.44
CA GLN A 130 11.21 24.98 17.36
C GLN A 130 11.53 24.20 16.09
N LYS A 131 11.48 24.89 14.94
CA LYS A 131 11.70 24.32 13.59
C LYS A 131 13.03 23.55 13.43
N ASN A 132 14.07 23.94 14.18
CA ASN A 132 15.44 23.42 14.01
C ASN A 132 15.78 22.21 14.90
N ILE A 133 14.79 21.44 15.36
CA ILE A 133 15.07 20.17 16.04
C ILE A 133 15.26 19.08 14.97
N SER A 134 16.26 19.25 14.11
CA SER A 134 16.74 18.18 13.26
C SER A 134 17.68 17.29 14.10
N GLY A 135 17.21 16.10 14.47
CA GLY A 135 18.10 14.99 14.87
C GLY A 135 18.57 14.89 16.34
N ILE A 136 18.04 15.69 17.29
CA ILE A 136 18.28 15.50 18.74
C ILE A 136 16.94 15.22 19.45
N SER A 137 16.23 14.18 19.01
CA SER A 137 14.96 13.77 19.62
C SER A 137 15.15 12.93 20.89
N THR A 138 16.26 12.18 21.00
CA THR A 138 16.46 11.24 22.11
C THR A 138 16.98 11.91 23.39
N THR A 139 17.91 12.86 23.30
CA THR A 139 18.55 13.48 24.47
C THR A 139 17.65 14.52 25.16
N LYS A 140 16.83 15.26 24.39
CA LYS A 140 15.85 16.20 24.97
C LYS A 140 14.68 15.47 25.62
N ALA A 141 14.24 14.34 25.08
CA ALA A 141 13.18 13.53 25.68
C ALA A 141 13.57 13.02 27.08
N GLN A 142 14.80 12.56 27.28
CA GLN A 142 15.30 12.08 28.58
C GLN A 142 15.39 13.18 29.65
N VAL A 143 15.82 14.39 29.28
CA VAL A 143 15.86 15.53 30.22
C VAL A 143 14.45 16.01 30.57
N THR A 144 13.53 15.96 29.60
CA THR A 144 12.12 16.31 29.80
C THR A 144 11.42 15.33 30.73
N THR A 145 11.61 14.01 30.59
CA THR A 145 10.93 13.02 31.47
C THR A 145 11.28 13.17 32.94
N ARG A 146 12.55 13.46 33.28
CA ARG A 146 12.94 13.75 34.68
C ARG A 146 12.27 15.00 35.23
N ARG A 147 12.23 16.08 34.45
CA ARG A 147 11.56 17.33 34.85
C ARG A 147 10.04 17.16 34.97
N LEU A 148 9.43 16.32 34.13
CA LEU A 148 8.02 15.97 34.23
C LEU A 148 7.71 15.18 35.50
N TRP A 149 8.57 14.23 35.87
CA TRP A 149 8.47 13.51 37.15
C TRP A 149 8.54 14.48 38.34
N GLU A 150 9.55 15.36 38.36
CA GLU A 150 9.70 16.37 39.41
C GLU A 150 8.51 17.37 39.45
N SER A 151 7.97 17.76 38.29
CA SER A 151 6.80 18.65 38.22
C SER A 151 5.52 17.97 38.74
N PHE A 152 5.32 16.68 38.40
CA PHE A 152 4.18 15.90 38.87
C PHE A 152 4.16 15.81 40.39
N GLN A 153 5.30 15.51 41.04
CA GLN A 153 5.43 15.43 42.50
C GLN A 153 5.16 16.77 43.22
N ASN A 154 5.32 17.90 42.52
CA ASN A 154 5.16 19.23 43.12
C ASN A 154 3.75 19.82 42.93
N HIS A 155 2.93 19.26 42.04
CA HIS A 155 1.60 19.79 41.70
C HIS A 155 0.45 18.83 42.04
N PHE A 156 0.76 17.59 42.41
CA PHE A 156 -0.17 16.55 42.84
C PHE A 156 0.45 15.77 44.00
#